data_AF-A0A3M7RX30-F1
#
_entry.id   AF-A0A3M7RX30-F1
#
_cell.length_a   1.000
_cell.length_b   1.000
_cell.length_c   1.000
_cell.angle_alpha   90.00
_cell.angle_beta   90.00
_cell.angle_gamma   90.00
#
_symmetry.space_group_name_H-M   'P 1'
#
loop_
_entity.id
_entity.type
_entity.pdbx_description
1 polymer ?
#
loop_
_entity_poly.entity_id
_entity_poly.type
_entity_poly.pdbx_seq_one_letter_code
_entity_poly.pdbx_strand_id
1 'polypeptide(L)'
;MIRCDRTHASGVGAAFIIRTEINFKLIKKESTQKRELLAIELSEKCKKLLIISEYTSPKSSSVYDFLQPLTKNYQNAVILADFISYN
;
A
#
# COMPACT_ATOMS: atom_id res chain seq x y z
N MET A 1 7.66 10.92 -7.52
CA MET A 1 7.64 10.36 -6.15
C MET A 1 6.26 10.57 -5.56
N ILE A 2 5.68 9.55 -4.92
CA ILE A 2 4.43 9.68 -4.14
C ILE A 2 4.73 9.27 -2.71
N ARG A 3 4.19 10.00 -1.74
CA ARG A 3 4.44 9.79 -0.32
C ARG A 3 3.13 9.64 0.46
N CYS A 4 3.11 8.70 1.38
CA CYS A 4 2.25 8.66 2.56
C CYS A 4 3.10 9.09 3.75
N ASP A 5 3.11 10.40 4.02
CA ASP A 5 3.83 10.95 5.17
C ASP A 5 3.14 10.50 6.45
N ARG A 6 3.94 10.09 7.44
CA ARG A 6 3.43 9.71 8.75
C ARG A 6 2.64 10.88 9.35
N THR A 7 1.47 10.59 9.89
CA THR A 7 0.64 11.59 10.59
C THR A 7 0.62 11.41 12.11
N HIS A 8 1.36 10.43 12.63
CA HIS A 8 1.43 10.11 14.06
C HIS A 8 2.84 9.64 14.48
N ALA A 9 3.14 9.73 15.78
CA ALA A 9 4.48 9.51 16.33
C ALA A 9 5.03 8.09 16.12
N SER A 10 4.15 7.08 16.13
CA SER A 10 4.50 5.66 15.91
C SER A 10 4.50 5.22 14.44
N GLY A 11 4.32 6.15 13.49
CA GLY A 11 4.25 5.84 12.07
C GLY A 11 5.62 5.86 11.40
N VAL A 12 5.81 4.97 10.43
CA VAL A 12 7.04 4.90 9.60
C VAL A 12 6.90 5.66 8.28
N GLY A 13 5.66 5.90 7.83
CA GLY A 13 5.36 6.44 6.51
C GLY A 13 5.68 5.45 5.38
N ALA A 14 5.19 5.72 4.17
CA ALA A 14 5.46 4.89 2.99
C ALA A 14 5.71 5.78 1.77
N ALA A 15 6.57 5.35 0.85
CA ALA A 15 6.85 6.12 -0.37
C ALA A 15 7.16 5.22 -1.56
N PHE A 16 6.72 5.66 -2.74
CA PHE A 16 7.12 5.08 -4.01
C PHE A 16 7.95 6.06 -4.82
N ILE A 17 9.13 5.60 -5.25
CA ILE A 17 9.94 6.24 -6.29
C ILE A 17 9.59 5.56 -7.60
N ILE A 18 8.97 6.31 -8.50
CA ILE A 18 8.46 5.82 -9.78
C ILE A 18 9.16 6.61 -10.86
N ARG A 19 9.64 5.91 -11.90
CA ARG A 19 10.22 6.53 -13.09
C ARG A 19 9.17 7.38 -13.81
N THR A 20 9.57 8.52 -14.37
CA THR A 20 8.67 9.54 -14.93
C THR A 20 7.85 9.06 -16.12
N GLU A 21 8.36 8.08 -16.87
CA GLU A 21 7.72 7.47 -18.03
C GLU A 21 6.63 6.46 -17.67
N ILE A 22 6.52 6.06 -16.40
CA ILE A 22 5.51 5.11 -15.93
C ILE A 22 4.27 5.87 -15.49
N ASN A 23 3.18 5.70 -16.23
CA ASN A 23 1.86 6.17 -15.82
C ASN A 23 1.31 5.31 -14.69
N PHE A 24 0.80 5.96 -13.64
CA PHE A 24 0.18 5.29 -12.51
C PHE A 24 -1.08 6.04 -12.07
N LYS A 25 -1.96 5.33 -11.37
CA LYS A 25 -3.10 5.91 -10.66
C LYS A 25 -2.96 5.65 -9.16
N LEU A 26 -3.13 6.69 -8.34
CA LEU A 26 -3.25 6.51 -6.90
C LEU A 26 -4.61 5.86 -6.59
N ILE A 27 -4.59 4.69 -5.95
CA ILE A 27 -5.80 3.95 -5.59
C ILE A 27 -6.20 4.25 -4.14
N LYS A 28 -5.21 4.22 -3.23
CA LYS A 28 -5.45 4.45 -1.81
C LYS A 28 -4.22 5.06 -1.16
N LYS A 29 -4.45 6.02 -0.27
CA LYS A 29 -3.45 6.57 0.64
C LYS A 29 -4.11 6.69 2.00
N GLU A 30 -3.51 6.12 3.03
CA GLU A 30 -4.06 6.11 4.38
C GLU A 30 -2.93 6.10 5.40
N SER A 31 -3.01 7.03 6.36
CA SER A 31 -2.10 7.12 7.50
C SER A 31 -2.94 7.18 8.76
N THR A 32 -2.80 6.20 9.64
CA THR A 32 -3.54 6.08 10.91
C THR A 32 -2.63 5.46 11.96
N GLN A 33 -2.90 5.67 13.24
CA GLN A 33 -2.09 5.12 14.33
C GLN A 33 -1.80 3.61 14.26
N LYS A 34 -2.66 2.85 13.57
CA LYS A 34 -2.52 1.40 13.39
C LYS A 34 -1.80 1.01 12.11
N ARG A 35 -1.80 1.84 11.07
CA ARG A 35 -1.27 1.47 9.75
C ARG A 35 -0.95 2.67 8.87
N GLU A 36 0.02 2.45 8.00
CA GLU A 36 0.40 3.31 6.89
C GLU A 36 0.24 2.52 5.60
N LEU A 37 -0.50 3.05 4.64
CA LEU A 37 -0.75 2.36 3.37
C LEU A 37 -0.70 3.32 2.19
N LEU A 38 0.01 2.90 1.16
CA LEU A 38 0.02 3.51 -0.15
C LEU A 38 -0.22 2.44 -1.22
N ALA A 39 -1.29 2.57 -2.00
CA ALA A 39 -1.60 1.68 -3.10
C ALA A 39 -1.71 2.44 -4.43
N ILE A 40 -1.01 1.95 -5.44
CA ILE A 40 -1.01 2.48 -6.81
C ILE A 40 -1.39 1.40 -7.80
N GLU A 41 -2.01 1.80 -8.90
CA GLU A 41 -2.27 0.94 -10.05
C GLU A 41 -1.35 1.36 -11.20
N LEU A 42 -0.65 0.40 -11.78
CA LEU A 42 -0.01 0.54 -13.09
C LEU A 42 -0.92 -0.11 -14.13
N SER A 43 -1.10 0.55 -15.26
CA SER A 43 -1.91 0.04 -16.38
C SER A 43 -1.09 0.01 -17.66
N GLU A 44 -0.96 -1.16 -18.27
CA GLU A 44 -0.31 -1.33 -19.57
C GLU A 44 -1.11 -2.33 -20.41
N LYS A 45 -1.48 -1.96 -21.65
CA LYS A 45 -2.19 -2.84 -22.61
C LYS A 45 -3.40 -3.56 -21.98
N CYS A 46 -4.25 -2.80 -21.30
CA CYS A 46 -5.43 -3.28 -20.55
C CYS A 46 -5.15 -4.21 -19.37
N LYS A 47 -3.88 -4.54 -19.07
CA LYS A 47 -3.49 -5.25 -17.86
C LYS A 47 -3.28 -4.26 -16.73
N LYS A 48 -3.86 -4.57 -15.58
CA LYS A 48 -3.74 -3.78 -14.36
C LYS A 48 -2.88 -4.52 -13.35
N LEU A 49 -1.93 -3.81 -12.77
CA LEU A 49 -1.09 -4.27 -11.66
C LEU A 49 -1.32 -3.35 -10.48
N LEU A 50 -1.80 -3.91 -9.37
CA LEU A 50 -1.88 -3.20 -8.10
C LEU A 50 -0.56 -3.37 -7.35
N ILE A 51 0.04 -2.27 -6.91
CA ILE A 51 1.22 -2.28 -6.04
C ILE A 51 0.82 -1.63 -4.72
N ILE A 52 1.00 -2.35 -3.62
CA ILE A 52 0.65 -1.90 -2.27
C ILE A 52 1.94 -1.84 -1.45
N SER A 53 2.21 -0.69 -0.85
CA SER A 53 3.19 -0.54 0.22
C SER A 53 2.41 -0.38 1.52
N GLU A 54 2.70 -1.24 2.48
CA GLU A 54 1.95 -1.30 3.72
C GLU A 54 2.88 -1.47 4.93
N TYR A 55 2.52 -0.80 6.00
CA TYR A 55 3.08 -1.01 7.33
C TYR A 55 1.93 -1.10 8.32
N THR A 56 1.94 -2.14 9.15
CA THR A 56 1.04 -2.28 10.29
C THR A 56 1.78 -2.17 11.59
N SER A 57 1.23 -1.35 12.49
CA SER A 57 1.62 -1.32 13.89
C SER A 57 1.39 -2.69 14.53
N PRO A 58 2.22 -3.10 15.50
CA PRO A 58 2.02 -4.32 16.30
C PRO A 58 0.63 -4.46 16.94
N LYS A 59 -0.09 -3.35 17.11
CA LYS A 59 -1.43 -3.31 17.72
C LYS A 59 -2.58 -3.36 16.68
N SER A 60 -2.26 -3.57 15.40
CA SER A 60 -3.25 -3.60 14.33
C SER A 60 -3.99 -4.94 14.28
N SER A 61 -5.25 -4.89 13.84
CA SER A 61 -6.00 -6.09 13.41
C SER A 61 -5.37 -6.71 12.16
N SER A 62 -5.77 -7.96 11.87
CA SER A 62 -5.35 -8.74 10.70
C SER A 62 -5.17 -7.90 9.44
N VAL A 63 -3.97 -7.97 8.84
CA VAL A 63 -3.65 -7.28 7.60
C VAL A 63 -4.55 -7.74 6.43
N TYR A 64 -5.00 -8.99 6.50
CA TYR A 64 -5.79 -9.62 5.46
C TYR A 64 -7.14 -8.91 5.23
N ASP A 65 -7.82 -8.50 6.30
CA ASP A 65 -9.15 -7.87 6.23
C ASP A 65 -9.12 -6.55 5.46
N PHE A 66 -7.97 -5.88 5.48
CA PHE A 66 -7.77 -4.63 4.75
C PHE A 66 -7.35 -4.86 3.30
N LEU A 67 -6.46 -5.82 3.05
CA LEU A 67 -5.95 -6.06 1.71
C LEU A 67 -7.00 -6.69 0.80
N GLN A 68 -7.86 -7.57 1.33
CA GLN A 68 -8.85 -8.30 0.53
C GLN A 68 -9.79 -7.38 -0.27
N PRO A 69 -10.41 -6.32 0.31
CA PRO A 69 -11.22 -5.38 -0.48
C PRO A 69 -10.43 -4.61 -1.55
N LEU A 70 -9.15 -4.32 -1.31
CA LEU A 70 -8.30 -3.61 -2.28
C LEU A 70 -7.89 -4.50 -3.45
N THR A 71 -7.61 -5.77 -3.20
CA THR A 71 -7.09 -6.70 -4.20
C THR A 71 -8.17 -7.39 -5.02
N LYS A 72 -9.43 -7.44 -4.54
CA LYS A 72 -10.53 -8.21 -5.17
C LYS A 72 -10.77 -7.94 -6.66
N ASN A 73 -10.46 -6.74 -7.14
CA ASN A 73 -10.70 -6.32 -8.53
C ASN A 73 -9.44 -6.45 -9.41
N TYR A 74 -8.36 -7.01 -8.89
CA TYR A 74 -7.08 -7.10 -9.55
C TYR A 74 -6.69 -8.57 -9.73
N GLN A 75 -6.42 -8.95 -10.97
CA GLN A 75 -5.83 -10.26 -11.27
C GLN A 75 -4.36 -10.33 -10.87
N ASN A 76 -3.68 -9.17 -10.82
CA ASN A 76 -2.27 -9.07 -10.45
C ASN A 76 -2.12 -8.03 -9.35
N ALA A 77 -1.65 -8.46 -8.18
CA ALA A 77 -1.33 -7.59 -7.06
C ALA A 77 0.04 -7.97 -6.47
N VAL A 78 0.85 -6.95 -6.19
CA VAL A 78 2.13 -7.08 -5.49
C VAL A 78 1.99 -6.32 -4.17
N ILE A 79 2.23 -7.02 -3.07
CA ILE A 79 2.19 -6.46 -1.72
C ILE A 79 3.62 -6.40 -1.20
N LEU A 80 4.09 -5.18 -0.94
CA LEU A 80 5.39 -4.87 -0.37
C LEU A 80 5.15 -4.36 1.05
N ALA A 81 5.21 -5.26 2.02
CA ALA A 81 4.88 -4.91 3.40
C ALA A 81 5.99 -5.29 4.36
N ASP A 82 6.12 -4.47 5.41
CA ASP A 82 6.84 -4.84 6.63
C ASP A 82 5.83 -5.55 7.56
N PHE A 83 5.62 -6.84 7.28
CA PHE A 83 4.73 -7.67 8.08
C PHE A 83 5.41 -8.03 9.40
N ILE A 84 5.10 -7.30 10.45
CA ILE A 84 5.47 -7.70 11.80
C ILE A 84 4.49 -8.79 12.26
N SER A 85 4.83 -10.05 11.99
CA SER A 85 4.07 -11.19 12.50
C SER A 85 4.52 -11.53 13.93
N TYR A 86 3.61 -11.41 14.90
CA TYR A 86 3.81 -11.95 16.24
C TYR A 86 3.14 -13.32 16.32
N ASN A 87 3.94 -14.36 16.59
CA ASN A 87 3.46 -15.68 16.98
C ASN A 87 2.86 -15.66 18.39
#